data_AF-A0A939Y797-F1
#
_entry.id   AF-A0A939Y797-F1
#
_cell.length_a   1.000
_cell.length_b   1.000
_cell.length_c   1.000
_cell.angle_alpha   90.00
_cell.angle_beta   90.00
_cell.angle_gamma   90.00
#
_symmetry.space_group_name_H-M   'P 1'
#
loop_
_entity.id
_entity.type
_entity.pdbx_description
1 polymer ?
#
loop_
_entity_poly.entity_id
_entity_poly.type
_entity_poly.pdbx_seq_one_letter_code
_entity_poly.pdbx_strand_id
1 'polypeptide(L)'
;MQKDAKKKNAAQPVYKPYLKGTLMSRTLLKRSLKVLGLLAMFAFVGALTSGMLAFGNGLLRAVINAALVVFGCVVMFNNGGAQGENDVSFGEIALNRLNEGKEVSGRDRDNCYHPFKGFLTALLGAAPFVLIALVYALIVRKQTYTLGVLPSWVAGFESRDEIGRALDYYHESVPAGLADYLRMIVRLMLFPYMNMLGAGDYDRLYFLDRLSPLLCLIIPFFYGAGYLRGPYRRALVHGNIRLARRRQNRRVRKEREQRMRKNEKKELI
;
A
#
# COMPACT_ATOMS: atom_id res chain seq x y z
N MET A 1 -10.31 -31.82 -19.19
CA MET A 1 -9.03 -32.51 -18.90
C MET A 1 -7.80 -31.61 -18.75
N GLN A 2 -7.69 -30.41 -19.37
CA GLN A 2 -6.49 -29.56 -19.22
C GLN A 2 -6.37 -28.78 -17.90
N LYS A 3 -7.47 -28.50 -17.19
CA LYS A 3 -7.44 -27.80 -15.88
C LYS A 3 -6.80 -28.65 -14.77
N ASP A 4 -6.94 -29.97 -14.83
CA ASP A 4 -6.44 -30.88 -13.79
C ASP A 4 -4.94 -31.16 -13.91
N ALA A 5 -4.37 -31.07 -15.11
CA ALA A 5 -2.93 -31.20 -15.34
C ALA A 5 -2.13 -30.00 -14.79
N LYS A 6 -2.69 -28.79 -14.81
CA LYS A 6 -2.07 -27.60 -14.18
C LYS A 6 -2.06 -27.70 -12.65
N LYS A 7 -3.12 -28.22 -12.03
CA LYS A 7 -3.18 -28.47 -10.57
C LYS A 7 -2.12 -29.46 -10.09
N LYS A 8 -1.78 -30.48 -10.87
CA LYS A 8 -0.73 -31.47 -10.52
C LYS A 8 0.69 -30.89 -10.43
N ASN A 9 0.93 -29.70 -11.01
CA ASN A 9 2.24 -29.05 -11.02
C ASN A 9 2.33 -27.81 -10.11
N ALA A 10 1.25 -27.43 -9.43
CA ALA A 10 1.27 -26.35 -8.46
C ALA A 10 1.93 -26.84 -7.16
N ALA A 11 2.86 -26.05 -6.62
CA ALA A 11 3.47 -26.37 -5.34
C ALA A 11 2.43 -26.32 -4.22
N GLN A 12 2.30 -27.43 -3.48
CA GLN A 12 1.42 -27.48 -2.33
C GLN A 12 2.07 -26.73 -1.16
N PRO A 13 1.30 -25.93 -0.39
CA PRO A 13 1.84 -25.22 0.76
C PRO A 13 2.32 -26.21 1.82
N VAL A 14 3.56 -26.04 2.28
CA VAL A 14 4.16 -26.86 3.35
C VAL A 14 4.40 -25.96 4.56
N TYR A 15 3.59 -26.14 5.60
CA TYR A 15 3.71 -25.38 6.84
C TYR A 15 4.79 -25.97 7.74
N LYS A 16 5.68 -25.10 8.24
CA LYS A 16 6.67 -25.44 9.26
C LYS A 16 6.30 -24.74 10.57
N PRO A 17 6.64 -25.33 11.73
CA PRO A 17 6.50 -24.62 13.00
C PRO A 17 7.46 -23.42 13.02
N TYR A 18 7.02 -22.34 13.65
CA TYR A 18 7.82 -21.12 13.83
C TYR A 18 7.53 -20.51 15.21
N LEU A 19 8.51 -19.81 15.76
CA LEU A 19 8.35 -19.08 17.01
C LEU A 19 7.51 -17.81 16.80
N LYS A 20 6.54 -17.54 17.69
CA LYS A 20 5.75 -16.31 17.66
C LYS A 20 6.51 -15.14 18.27
N GLY A 21 6.46 -14.00 17.58
CA GLY A 21 7.08 -12.76 18.02
C GLY A 21 6.20 -11.92 18.93
N THR A 22 6.73 -10.77 19.33
CA THR A 22 6.06 -9.71 20.08
C THR A 22 5.27 -8.78 19.16
N LEU A 23 4.25 -8.12 19.72
CA LEU A 23 3.43 -7.12 19.05
C LEU A 23 4.18 -5.81 18.82
N MET A 24 4.73 -5.27 19.90
CA MET A 24 5.53 -4.05 19.91
C MET A 24 7.01 -4.43 19.77
N SER A 25 7.65 -3.94 18.71
CA SER A 25 9.07 -4.15 18.47
C SER A 25 9.75 -2.83 18.14
N ARG A 26 11.05 -2.71 18.44
CA ARG A 26 11.83 -1.52 18.03
C ARG A 26 11.90 -1.34 16.51
N THR A 27 11.70 -2.43 15.76
CA THR A 27 11.65 -2.43 14.29
C THR A 27 10.34 -1.88 13.74
N LEU A 28 9.30 -1.71 14.57
CA LEU A 28 7.99 -1.22 14.18
C LEU A 28 8.06 0.19 13.58
N LEU A 29 8.80 1.11 14.22
CA LEU A 29 8.93 2.51 13.77
C LEU A 29 9.59 2.62 12.39
N LYS A 30 10.67 1.85 12.17
CA LYS A 30 11.36 1.85 10.87
C LYS A 30 10.45 1.30 9.76
N ARG A 31 9.62 0.30 10.08
CA ARG A 31 8.67 -0.30 9.15
C ARG A 31 7.49 0.63 8.86
N SER A 32 6.97 1.33 9.87
CA SER A 32 5.89 2.30 9.69
C SER A 32 6.35 3.49 8.86
N LEU A 33 7.60 3.95 9.01
CA LEU A 33 8.17 5.00 8.16
C LEU A 33 8.22 4.60 6.68
N LYS A 34 8.50 3.33 6.38
CA LYS A 34 8.44 2.82 5.00
C LYS A 34 7.00 2.83 4.46
N VAL A 35 6.02 2.45 5.27
CA VAL A 35 4.59 2.53 4.90
C VAL A 35 4.18 3.98 4.66
N LEU A 36 4.59 4.89 5.52
CA LEU A 36 4.37 6.34 5.36
C LEU A 36 4.95 6.84 4.04
N GLY A 37 6.19 6.46 3.70
CA GLY A 37 6.82 6.83 2.42
C GLY A 37 6.05 6.30 1.20
N LEU A 38 5.54 5.07 1.27
CA LEU A 38 4.70 4.50 0.20
C LEU A 38 3.35 5.23 0.08
N LEU A 39 2.76 5.66 1.20
CA LEU A 39 1.55 6.48 1.20
C LEU A 39 1.79 7.86 0.60
N ALA A 40 2.88 8.53 0.98
CA ALA A 40 3.28 9.81 0.41
C ALA A 40 3.52 9.71 -1.10
N MET A 41 4.21 8.66 -1.56
CA MET A 41 4.40 8.38 -2.98
C MET A 41 3.07 8.17 -3.71
N PHE A 42 2.13 7.44 -3.09
CA PHE A 42 0.79 7.25 -3.66
C PHE A 42 0.04 8.58 -3.82
N ALA A 43 0.08 9.45 -2.80
CA ALA A 43 -0.55 10.77 -2.88
C ALA A 43 0.05 11.62 -4.01
N PHE A 44 1.38 11.60 -4.14
CA PHE A 44 2.08 12.32 -5.18
C PHE A 44 1.69 11.81 -6.58
N VAL A 45 1.72 10.50 -6.82
CA VAL A 45 1.31 9.90 -8.09
C VAL A 45 -0.17 10.17 -8.38
N GLY A 46 -1.02 10.14 -7.36
CA GLY A 46 -2.44 10.48 -7.49
C GLY A 46 -2.70 11.91 -7.90
N ALA A 47 -1.97 12.86 -7.32
CA ALA A 47 -2.04 14.26 -7.71
C ALA A 47 -1.58 14.46 -9.16
N LEU A 48 -0.44 13.86 -9.56
CA LEU A 48 0.05 13.93 -10.94
C LEU A 48 -0.95 13.34 -11.94
N THR A 49 -1.43 12.14 -11.66
CA THR A 49 -2.38 11.43 -12.52
C THR A 49 -3.65 12.26 -12.71
N SER A 50 -4.12 12.89 -11.64
CA SER A 50 -5.33 13.71 -11.70
C SER A 50 -5.14 15.04 -12.43
N GLY A 51 -3.96 15.67 -12.32
CA GLY A 51 -3.62 16.84 -13.14
C GLY A 51 -3.55 16.52 -14.63
N MET A 52 -3.07 15.33 -14.98
CA MET A 52 -3.03 14.84 -16.37
C MET A 52 -4.41 14.44 -16.92
N LEU A 53 -5.37 14.12 -16.04
CA LEU A 53 -6.72 13.66 -16.41
C LEU A 53 -7.76 14.78 -16.46
N ALA A 54 -7.36 15.99 -16.83
CA ALA A 54 -8.25 17.13 -17.08
C ALA A 54 -9.09 16.98 -18.39
N PHE A 55 -9.38 15.75 -18.82
CA PHE A 55 -10.24 15.46 -19.97
C PHE A 55 -11.72 15.63 -19.59
N GLY A 56 -12.56 16.04 -20.55
CA GLY A 56 -14.00 16.24 -20.32
C GLY A 56 -14.81 14.97 -20.01
N ASN A 57 -14.21 13.77 -20.12
CA ASN A 57 -14.90 12.51 -19.86
C ASN A 57 -14.76 12.06 -18.39
N GLY A 58 -15.77 12.36 -17.58
CA GLY A 58 -15.81 12.04 -16.16
C GLY A 58 -15.75 10.53 -15.84
N LEU A 59 -16.29 9.67 -16.71
CA LEU A 59 -16.26 8.21 -16.51
C LEU A 59 -14.83 7.67 -16.62
N LEU A 60 -14.11 8.08 -17.67
CA LEU A 60 -12.73 7.64 -17.88
C LEU A 60 -11.82 8.10 -16.72
N ARG A 61 -11.99 9.35 -16.27
CA ARG A 61 -11.28 9.87 -15.09
C ARG A 61 -11.57 9.04 -13.85
N ALA A 62 -12.84 8.68 -13.60
CA ALA A 62 -13.21 7.86 -12.47
C ALA A 62 -12.59 6.45 -12.54
N VAL A 63 -12.61 5.80 -13.71
CA VAL A 63 -12.03 4.47 -13.91
C VAL A 63 -10.52 4.48 -13.66
N ILE A 64 -9.80 5.47 -14.18
CA ILE A 64 -8.34 5.54 -14.01
C ILE A 64 -7.96 5.81 -12.55
N ASN A 65 -8.67 6.71 -11.86
CA ASN A 65 -8.43 6.96 -10.44
C ASN A 65 -8.80 5.76 -9.56
N ALA A 66 -9.86 5.02 -9.90
CA ALA A 66 -10.19 3.76 -9.23
C ALA A 66 -9.08 2.72 -9.43
N ALA A 67 -8.57 2.58 -10.67
CA ALA A 67 -7.47 1.68 -10.97
C ALA A 67 -6.19 2.06 -10.20
N LEU A 68 -5.92 3.36 -10.03
CA LEU A 68 -4.81 3.84 -9.22
C LEU A 68 -4.97 3.42 -7.75
N VAL A 69 -6.14 3.64 -7.13
CA VAL A 69 -6.40 3.21 -5.74
C VAL A 69 -6.23 1.70 -5.61
N VAL A 70 -6.77 0.91 -6.54
CA VAL A 70 -6.60 -0.55 -6.57
C VAL A 70 -5.12 -0.92 -6.67
N PHE A 71 -4.35 -0.25 -7.53
CA PHE A 71 -2.91 -0.44 -7.65
C PHE A 71 -2.19 -0.16 -6.32
N GLY A 72 -2.53 0.94 -5.64
CA GLY A 72 -2.02 1.26 -4.30
C GLY A 72 -2.31 0.14 -3.28
N CYS A 73 -3.54 -0.37 -3.27
CA CYS A 73 -3.93 -1.51 -2.43
C CYS A 73 -3.12 -2.78 -2.74
N VAL A 74 -2.92 -3.11 -4.02
CA VAL A 74 -2.13 -4.27 -4.45
C VAL A 74 -0.66 -4.14 -4.04
N VAL A 75 -0.07 -2.96 -4.22
CA VAL A 75 1.33 -2.69 -3.81
C VAL A 75 1.48 -2.83 -2.29
N MET A 76 0.56 -2.26 -1.51
CA MET A 76 0.56 -2.40 -0.05
C MET A 76 0.39 -3.85 0.39
N PHE A 77 -0.55 -4.57 -0.24
CA PHE A 77 -0.79 -5.99 0.02
C PHE A 77 0.44 -6.85 -0.25
N ASN A 78 1.14 -6.58 -1.35
CA ASN A 78 2.34 -7.31 -1.70
C ASN A 78 3.51 -7.01 -0.76
N ASN A 79 3.70 -5.75 -0.38
CA ASN A 79 4.71 -5.34 0.60
C ASN A 79 4.43 -5.94 1.98
N GLY A 80 3.18 -5.90 2.45
CA GLY A 80 2.76 -6.49 3.71
C GLY A 80 2.99 -8.00 3.73
N GLY A 81 2.60 -8.70 2.66
CA GLY A 81 2.82 -10.14 2.54
C GLY A 81 4.28 -10.55 2.46
N ALA A 82 5.13 -9.79 1.77
CA ALA A 82 6.58 -10.02 1.75
C ALA A 82 7.21 -9.82 3.13
N GLN A 83 6.76 -8.79 3.87
CA GLN A 83 7.22 -8.57 5.24
C GLN A 83 6.76 -9.69 6.19
N GLY A 84 5.51 -10.15 6.06
CA GLY A 84 4.99 -11.26 6.85
C GLY A 84 5.74 -12.57 6.58
N GLU A 85 6.08 -12.85 5.32
CA GLU A 85 6.90 -14.01 4.95
C GLU A 85 8.29 -13.97 5.60
N ASN A 86 8.95 -12.81 5.55
CA ASN A 86 10.25 -12.60 6.19
C ASN A 86 10.17 -12.81 7.70
N ASP A 87 9.16 -12.26 8.37
CA ASP A 87 8.98 -12.41 9.82
C ASP A 87 8.72 -13.89 10.23
N VAL A 88 8.01 -14.66 9.41
CA VAL A 88 7.83 -16.11 9.63
C VAL A 88 9.16 -16.85 9.44
N SER A 89 9.95 -16.47 8.43
CA SER A 89 11.29 -17.05 8.22
C SER A 89 12.22 -16.80 9.41
N PHE A 90 12.17 -15.61 10.02
CA PHE A 90 12.91 -15.33 11.25
C PHE A 90 12.41 -16.19 12.41
N GLY A 91 11.09 -16.41 12.50
CA GLY A 91 10.49 -17.34 13.46
C GLY A 91 10.94 -18.80 13.30
N GLU A 92 11.13 -19.26 12.07
CA GLU A 92 11.69 -20.60 11.78
C GLU A 92 13.16 -20.69 12.22
N ILE A 93 13.97 -19.67 11.93
CA ILE A 93 15.39 -19.61 12.31
C ILE A 93 15.54 -19.56 13.83
N ALA A 94 14.73 -18.73 14.50
CA ALA A 94 14.73 -18.62 15.95
C ALA A 94 14.34 -19.94 16.63
N LEU A 95 13.35 -20.65 16.08
CA LEU A 95 12.95 -21.97 16.59
C LEU A 95 14.06 -23.01 16.41
N ASN A 96 14.76 -23.02 15.27
CA ASN A 96 15.88 -23.92 15.06
C ASN A 96 17.03 -23.66 16.04
N ARG A 97 17.36 -22.40 16.31
CA ARG A 97 18.37 -22.04 17.33
C ARG A 97 17.99 -22.51 18.72
N LEU A 98 16.72 -22.38 19.09
CA LEU A 98 16.21 -22.85 20.37
C LEU A 98 16.33 -24.38 20.48
N ASN A 99 16.03 -25.11 19.40
CA ASN A 99 16.20 -26.57 19.34
C ASN A 99 17.68 -27.01 19.38
N GLU A 100 18.60 -26.16 18.90
CA GLU A 100 20.05 -26.34 19.02
C GLU A 100 20.60 -25.99 20.42
N GLY A 101 19.74 -25.62 21.38
CA GLY A 101 20.13 -25.22 22.72
C GLY A 101 20.75 -23.82 22.81
N LYS A 102 20.64 -23.00 21.76
CA LYS A 102 21.13 -21.61 21.75
C LYS A 102 20.03 -20.67 22.26
N GLU A 103 20.42 -19.70 23.08
CA GLU A 103 19.48 -18.68 23.56
C GLU A 103 19.02 -17.76 22.41
N VAL A 104 17.72 -17.46 22.39
CA VAL A 104 17.12 -16.52 21.44
C VAL A 104 17.00 -15.17 22.13
N SER A 105 17.74 -14.18 21.64
CA SER A 105 17.68 -12.82 22.17
C SER A 105 16.27 -12.22 22.02
N GLY A 106 15.88 -11.34 22.94
CA GLY A 106 14.60 -10.60 22.82
C GLY A 106 14.48 -9.82 21.51
N ARG A 107 15.61 -9.36 20.95
CA ARG A 107 15.69 -8.68 19.66
C ARG A 107 15.39 -9.61 18.46
N ASP A 108 15.75 -10.88 18.54
CA ASP A 108 15.41 -11.86 17.51
C ASP A 108 13.91 -12.24 17.59
N ARG A 109 13.37 -12.32 18.81
CA ARG A 109 11.93 -12.54 19.03
C ARG A 109 11.09 -11.37 18.52
N ASP A 110 11.59 -10.15 18.63
CA ASP A 110 11.01 -8.94 18.05
C ASP A 110 10.94 -8.96 16.51
N ASN A 111 11.71 -9.80 15.82
CA ASN A 111 11.64 -9.94 14.36
C ASN A 111 10.70 -11.06 13.91
N CYS A 112 10.24 -11.89 14.84
CA CYS A 112 9.34 -13.00 14.54
C CYS A 112 7.91 -12.50 14.23
N TYR A 113 7.15 -13.37 13.59
CA TYR A 113 5.79 -13.07 13.12
C TYR A 113 4.78 -12.97 14.27
N HIS A 114 3.90 -11.96 14.19
CA HIS A 114 2.70 -11.84 15.02
C HIS A 114 1.56 -11.24 14.18
N PRO A 115 0.36 -11.86 14.09
CA PRO A 115 -0.66 -11.51 13.10
C PRO A 115 -1.07 -10.02 13.10
N PHE A 116 -1.18 -9.42 14.28
CA PHE A 116 -1.60 -8.03 14.43
C PHE A 116 -0.48 -7.00 14.19
N LYS A 117 0.79 -7.43 14.11
CA LYS A 117 1.92 -6.53 13.93
C LYS A 117 1.87 -5.79 12.59
N GLY A 118 1.36 -6.44 11.54
CA GLY A 118 1.14 -5.81 10.25
C GLY A 118 0.13 -4.66 10.30
N PHE A 119 -0.99 -4.85 11.01
CA PHE A 119 -1.99 -3.79 11.19
C PHE A 119 -1.45 -2.64 12.04
N LEU A 120 -0.73 -2.93 13.11
CA LEU A 120 -0.11 -1.89 13.94
C LEU A 120 0.93 -1.08 13.15
N THR A 121 1.72 -1.75 12.31
CA THR A 121 2.69 -1.08 11.41
C THR A 121 1.97 -0.18 10.41
N ALA A 122 0.88 -0.66 9.80
CA ALA A 122 0.07 0.10 8.85
C ALA A 122 -0.58 1.32 9.52
N LEU A 123 -1.15 1.13 10.70
CA LEU A 123 -1.83 2.18 11.46
C LEU A 123 -0.82 3.26 11.88
N LEU A 124 0.34 2.89 12.40
CA LEU A 124 1.39 3.85 12.76
C LEU A 124 1.95 4.59 11.53
N GLY A 125 2.03 3.93 10.38
CA GLY A 125 2.46 4.58 9.13
C GLY A 125 1.42 5.56 8.58
N ALA A 126 0.13 5.25 8.75
CA ALA A 126 -0.99 6.08 8.33
C ALA A 126 -1.39 7.17 9.35
N ALA A 127 -0.99 7.00 10.61
CA ALA A 127 -1.36 7.86 11.73
C ALA A 127 -1.24 9.37 11.45
N PRO A 128 -0.13 9.92 10.91
CA PRO A 128 -0.05 11.35 10.68
C PRO A 128 -1.14 11.85 9.72
N PHE A 129 -1.38 11.12 8.62
CA PHE A 129 -2.42 11.49 7.65
C PHE A 129 -3.83 11.36 8.23
N VAL A 130 -4.08 10.28 8.98
CA VAL A 130 -5.39 10.02 9.60
C VAL A 130 -5.72 11.04 10.68
N LEU A 131 -4.75 11.43 11.51
CA LEU A 131 -4.96 12.44 12.56
C LEU A 131 -5.28 13.81 11.95
N ILE A 132 -4.55 14.21 10.91
CA ILE A 132 -4.84 15.48 10.21
C ILE A 132 -6.21 15.42 9.52
N ALA A 133 -6.52 14.31 8.84
CA ALA A 133 -7.81 14.10 8.21
C ALA A 133 -8.97 14.12 9.22
N LEU A 134 -8.77 13.55 10.42
CA LEU A 134 -9.76 13.54 11.49
C LEU A 134 -10.07 14.94 12.01
N VAL A 135 -9.04 15.75 12.26
CA VAL A 135 -9.23 17.16 12.64
C VAL A 135 -9.99 17.91 11.55
N TYR A 136 -9.62 17.71 10.28
CA TYR A 136 -10.29 18.36 9.17
C TYR A 136 -11.74 17.90 8.99
N ALA A 137 -12.03 16.61 9.13
CA ALA A 137 -13.38 16.05 9.04
C ALA A 137 -14.34 16.63 10.10
N LEU A 138 -13.81 17.07 11.25
CA LEU A 138 -14.59 17.72 12.31
C LEU A 138 -14.84 19.22 12.04
N ILE A 139 -13.91 19.89 11.35
CA ILE A 139 -13.97 21.35 11.10
C ILE A 139 -14.67 21.67 9.76
N VAL A 140 -14.72 20.71 8.83
CA VAL A 140 -15.20 20.95 7.46
C VAL A 140 -16.62 21.52 7.44
N ARG A 141 -16.78 22.63 6.72
CA ARG A 141 -18.07 23.23 6.38
C ARG A 141 -18.34 23.03 4.90
N LYS A 142 -19.61 22.98 4.50
CA LYS A 142 -20.00 22.93 3.09
C LYS A 142 -19.35 24.10 2.36
N GLN A 143 -18.61 23.83 1.29
CA GLN A 143 -18.03 24.87 0.45
C GLN A 143 -19.18 25.53 -0.31
N THR A 144 -19.80 26.54 0.29
CA THR A 144 -20.71 27.45 -0.42
C THR A 144 -19.87 28.47 -1.17
N TYR A 145 -20.33 28.88 -2.35
CA TYR A 145 -19.75 30.02 -3.05
C TYR A 145 -19.76 31.24 -2.11
N THR A 146 -18.59 31.63 -1.62
CA THR A 146 -18.32 33.04 -1.34
C THR A 146 -18.04 33.69 -2.70
N LEU A 147 -18.42 34.96 -2.88
CA LEU A 147 -18.18 35.69 -4.12
C LEU A 147 -16.72 35.49 -4.56
N GLY A 148 -16.55 34.78 -5.67
CA GLY A 148 -15.25 34.53 -6.25
C GLY A 148 -14.75 35.76 -6.98
N VAL A 149 -13.45 35.72 -7.27
CA VAL A 149 -12.65 36.69 -8.01
C VAL A 149 -13.44 37.49 -9.04
N LEU A 150 -13.11 38.78 -9.09
CA LEU A 150 -13.72 39.76 -9.96
C LEU A 150 -13.86 39.22 -11.39
N PRO A 151 -15.03 39.38 -12.05
CA PRO A 151 -15.20 38.94 -13.42
C PRO A 151 -14.09 39.49 -14.32
N SER A 152 -13.65 38.74 -15.34
CA SER A 152 -12.53 39.12 -16.20
C SER A 152 -12.71 40.48 -16.89
N TRP A 153 -13.95 40.92 -17.11
CA TRP A 153 -14.28 42.25 -17.63
C TRP A 153 -14.07 43.38 -16.62
N VAL A 154 -14.12 43.08 -15.32
CA VAL A 154 -13.82 44.04 -14.23
C VAL A 154 -12.33 44.02 -13.88
N ALA A 155 -11.65 42.86 -13.99
CA ALA A 155 -10.23 42.72 -13.70
C ALA A 155 -9.34 43.69 -14.54
N GLY A 156 -9.76 44.04 -15.76
CA GLY A 156 -9.07 45.04 -16.58
C GLY A 156 -9.05 46.46 -15.98
N PHE A 157 -9.99 46.78 -15.08
CA PHE A 157 -10.10 48.08 -14.43
C PHE A 157 -9.29 48.18 -13.13
N GLU A 158 -8.69 47.08 -12.65
CA GLU A 158 -7.85 47.04 -11.45
C GLU A 158 -6.58 47.90 -11.60
N SER A 159 -6.10 48.06 -12.83
CA SER A 159 -4.99 48.96 -13.18
C SER A 159 -5.30 50.46 -13.02
N ARG A 160 -6.60 50.83 -12.89
CA ARG A 160 -7.00 52.22 -12.68
C ARG A 160 -7.03 52.52 -11.19
N ASP A 161 -6.25 53.49 -10.76
CA ASP A 161 -6.00 53.81 -9.34
C ASP A 161 -7.29 54.10 -8.53
N GLU A 162 -8.34 54.62 -9.19
CA GLU A 162 -9.64 54.90 -8.57
C GLU A 162 -10.49 53.64 -8.32
N ILE A 163 -10.37 52.64 -9.19
CA ILE A 163 -11.17 51.41 -9.15
C ILE A 163 -10.41 50.31 -8.41
N GLY A 164 -9.09 50.21 -8.63
CA GLY A 164 -8.20 49.28 -7.94
C GLY A 164 -8.24 49.43 -6.42
N ARG A 165 -8.24 50.66 -5.89
CA ARG A 165 -8.34 50.90 -4.44
C ARG A 165 -9.70 50.51 -3.84
N ALA A 166 -10.79 50.65 -4.60
CA ALA A 166 -12.11 50.21 -4.18
C ALA A 166 -12.25 48.68 -4.24
N LEU A 167 -11.65 48.05 -5.24
CA LEU A 167 -11.57 46.59 -5.40
C LEU A 167 -10.68 45.93 -4.35
N ASP A 168 -9.56 46.54 -3.99
CA ASP A 168 -8.67 46.07 -2.93
C ASP A 168 -9.37 46.00 -1.57
N TYR A 169 -10.39 46.83 -1.36
CA TYR A 169 -11.23 46.74 -0.17
C TYR A 169 -12.08 45.45 -0.13
N TYR A 170 -12.34 44.85 -1.29
CA TYR A 170 -13.02 43.55 -1.43
C TYR A 170 -12.03 42.38 -1.52
N HIS A 171 -10.74 42.63 -1.72
CA HIS A 171 -9.69 41.63 -1.63
C HIS A 171 -9.39 41.32 -0.16
N GLU A 172 -10.19 40.44 0.43
CA GLU A 172 -9.83 39.81 1.70
C GLU A 172 -8.69 38.82 1.45
N SER A 173 -7.45 39.31 1.51
CA SER A 173 -6.25 38.46 1.50
C SER A 173 -6.14 37.78 2.86
N VAL A 174 -6.92 36.71 3.05
CA VAL A 174 -6.78 35.85 4.23
C VAL A 174 -5.42 35.16 4.11
N PRO A 175 -4.42 35.46 4.97
CA PRO A 175 -3.14 34.80 4.91
C PRO A 175 -3.34 33.31 5.14
N ALA A 176 -2.76 32.48 4.26
CA ALA A 176 -2.86 31.04 4.34
C ALA A 176 -2.34 30.56 5.71
N GLY A 177 -3.24 30.02 6.52
CA GLY A 177 -2.90 29.53 7.84
C GLY A 177 -2.26 28.14 7.76
N LEU A 178 -1.66 27.69 8.87
CA LEU A 178 -1.16 26.31 9.00
C LEU A 178 -2.26 25.26 8.69
N ALA A 179 -3.52 25.58 8.97
CA ALA A 179 -4.68 24.76 8.64
C ALA A 179 -4.87 24.56 7.12
N ASP A 180 -4.57 25.57 6.30
CA ASP A 180 -4.71 25.49 4.84
C ASP A 180 -3.66 24.57 4.22
N TYR A 181 -2.42 24.62 4.73
CA TYR A 181 -1.35 23.72 4.32
C TYR A 181 -1.65 22.26 4.71
N LEU A 182 -2.11 22.03 5.95
CA LEU A 182 -2.53 20.70 6.41
C LEU A 182 -3.69 20.15 5.58
N ARG A 183 -4.67 21.01 5.26
CA ARG A 183 -5.78 20.68 4.37
C ARG A 183 -5.28 20.30 2.99
N MET A 184 -4.33 21.04 2.42
CA MET A 184 -3.76 20.73 1.11
C MET A 184 -3.09 19.34 1.09
N ILE A 185 -2.37 18.97 2.15
CA ILE A 185 -1.75 17.64 2.28
C ILE A 185 -2.80 16.53 2.29
N VAL A 186 -3.85 16.67 3.10
CA VAL A 186 -4.96 15.69 3.13
C VAL A 186 -5.67 15.64 1.79
N ARG A 187 -5.88 16.78 1.15
CA ARG A 187 -6.54 16.89 -0.15
C ARG A 187 -5.71 16.22 -1.26
N LEU A 188 -4.39 16.27 -1.18
CA LEU A 188 -3.48 15.52 -2.06
C LEU A 188 -3.68 14.00 -1.93
N MET A 189 -3.86 13.49 -0.71
CA MET A 189 -4.17 12.07 -0.48
C MET A 189 -5.55 11.67 -0.99
N LEU A 190 -6.53 12.57 -0.88
CA LEU A 190 -7.91 12.32 -1.28
C LEU A 190 -8.17 12.56 -2.77
N PHE A 191 -7.19 13.11 -3.48
CA PHE A 191 -7.32 13.56 -4.86
C PHE A 191 -7.84 12.48 -5.82
N PRO A 192 -7.37 11.21 -5.74
CA PRO A 192 -7.94 10.14 -6.55
C PRO A 192 -9.43 9.92 -6.29
N TYR A 193 -9.86 9.98 -5.03
CA TYR A 193 -11.26 9.79 -4.64
C TYR A 193 -12.15 10.97 -5.06
N MET A 194 -11.65 12.19 -4.95
CA MET A 194 -12.37 13.39 -5.42
C MET A 194 -12.62 13.34 -6.93
N ASN A 195 -11.62 12.91 -7.71
CA ASN A 195 -11.76 12.81 -9.16
C ASN A 195 -12.71 11.70 -9.62
N MET A 196 -12.97 10.71 -8.77
CA MET A 196 -14.00 9.69 -9.02
C MET A 196 -15.43 10.22 -8.84
N LEU A 197 -15.67 11.04 -7.82
CA LEU A 197 -17.02 11.56 -7.52
C LEU A 197 -17.42 12.76 -8.40
N GLY A 198 -16.44 13.45 -8.98
CA GLY A 198 -16.63 14.64 -9.78
C GLY A 198 -16.67 15.90 -8.94
N ALA A 199 -16.01 16.95 -9.43
CA ALA A 199 -15.83 18.21 -8.71
C ALA A 199 -17.10 19.11 -8.64
N GLY A 200 -18.18 18.72 -9.32
CA GLY A 200 -19.36 19.59 -9.54
C GLY A 200 -20.46 19.48 -8.50
N ASP A 201 -20.41 18.52 -7.57
CA ASP A 201 -21.46 18.30 -6.57
C ASP A 201 -20.92 18.55 -5.16
N TYR A 202 -21.19 19.75 -4.64
CA TYR A 202 -20.71 20.22 -3.33
C TYR A 202 -21.12 19.33 -2.17
N ASP A 203 -22.27 18.66 -2.27
CA ASP A 203 -22.72 17.74 -1.23
C ASP A 203 -21.83 16.49 -1.20
N ARG A 204 -21.47 15.95 -2.37
CA ARG A 204 -20.56 14.79 -2.47
C ARG A 204 -19.16 15.12 -1.97
N LEU A 205 -18.65 16.31 -2.27
CA LEU A 205 -17.35 16.74 -1.76
C LEU A 205 -17.37 16.89 -0.23
N TYR A 206 -18.46 17.43 0.32
CA TYR A 206 -18.63 17.54 1.77
C TYR A 206 -18.68 16.17 2.46
N PHE A 207 -19.43 15.23 1.89
CA PHE A 207 -19.45 13.85 2.38
C PHE A 207 -18.07 13.18 2.31
N LEU A 208 -17.33 13.40 1.23
CA LEU A 208 -15.98 12.88 1.06
C LEU A 208 -15.00 13.47 2.09
N ASP A 209 -15.07 14.77 2.34
CA ASP A 209 -14.24 15.44 3.34
C ASP A 209 -14.53 14.89 4.76
N ARG A 210 -15.79 14.56 5.09
CA ARG A 210 -16.15 13.88 6.35
C ARG A 210 -15.66 12.43 6.41
N LEU A 211 -15.67 11.71 5.29
CA LEU A 211 -15.18 10.34 5.18
C LEU A 211 -13.66 10.25 5.01
N SER A 212 -12.97 11.38 4.92
CA SER A 212 -11.53 11.45 4.69
C SER A 212 -10.68 10.57 5.61
N PRO A 213 -10.95 10.45 6.93
CA PRO A 213 -10.11 9.62 7.81
C PRO A 213 -10.20 8.14 7.43
N LEU A 214 -11.38 7.70 6.99
CA LEU A 214 -11.62 6.32 6.58
C LEU A 214 -11.02 6.04 5.20
N LEU A 215 -11.16 6.98 4.26
CA LEU A 215 -10.55 6.88 2.93
C LEU A 215 -9.02 6.78 3.00
N CYS A 216 -8.39 7.54 3.92
CA CYS A 216 -6.95 7.45 4.18
C CYS A 216 -6.52 6.07 4.71
N LEU A 217 -7.43 5.30 5.33
CA LEU A 217 -7.13 3.96 5.89
C LEU A 217 -7.30 2.81 4.88
N ILE A 218 -7.98 3.03 3.75
CA ILE A 218 -8.23 1.97 2.76
C ILE A 218 -6.92 1.33 2.30
N ILE A 219 -5.98 2.12 1.79
CA ILE A 219 -4.70 1.62 1.25
C ILE A 219 -3.82 0.98 2.35
N PRO A 220 -3.59 1.62 3.51
CA PRO A 220 -2.85 1.00 4.62
C PRO A 220 -3.47 -0.31 5.12
N PHE A 221 -4.79 -0.43 5.13
CA PHE A 221 -5.45 -1.66 5.59
C PHE A 221 -5.01 -2.89 4.80
N PHE A 222 -4.80 -2.74 3.49
CA PHE A 222 -4.30 -3.83 2.63
C PHE A 222 -2.88 -4.26 2.98
N TYR A 223 -2.05 -3.40 3.59
CA TYR A 223 -0.75 -3.81 4.13
C TYR A 223 -0.92 -4.83 5.27
N GLY A 224 -1.82 -4.55 6.22
CA GLY A 224 -2.14 -5.47 7.32
C GLY A 224 -2.75 -6.78 6.83
N ALA A 225 -3.71 -6.70 5.89
CA ALA A 225 -4.31 -7.87 5.27
C ALA A 225 -3.28 -8.73 4.48
N GLY A 226 -2.35 -8.07 3.79
CA GLY A 226 -1.23 -8.74 3.12
C GLY A 226 -0.31 -9.44 4.11
N TYR A 227 0.01 -8.78 5.22
CA TYR A 227 0.86 -9.33 6.28
C TYR A 227 0.30 -10.62 6.89
N LEU A 228 -1.03 -10.69 7.10
CA LEU A 228 -1.69 -11.92 7.56
C LEU A 228 -1.47 -13.13 6.64
N ARG A 229 -1.25 -12.89 5.34
CA ARG A 229 -0.92 -13.97 4.38
C ARG A 229 0.55 -14.39 4.42
N GLY A 230 1.38 -13.79 5.27
CA GLY A 230 2.80 -14.13 5.43
C GLY A 230 3.08 -15.63 5.64
N PRO A 231 2.41 -16.31 6.60
CA PRO A 231 2.60 -17.75 6.83
C PRO A 231 2.24 -18.61 5.62
N TYR A 232 1.16 -18.24 4.91
CA TYR A 232 0.75 -18.92 3.69
C TYR A 232 1.78 -18.75 2.56
N ARG A 233 2.27 -17.52 2.36
CA ARG A 233 3.35 -17.23 1.38
C ARG A 233 4.61 -18.03 1.70
N ARG A 234 5.01 -18.07 2.97
CA ARG A 234 6.17 -18.86 3.42
C ARG A 234 5.96 -20.36 3.17
N ALA A 235 4.77 -20.88 3.42
CA ALA A 235 4.44 -22.28 3.16
C ALA A 235 4.52 -22.63 1.66
N LEU A 236 4.11 -21.71 0.77
CA LEU A 236 4.28 -21.86 -0.68
C LEU A 236 5.75 -21.91 -1.09
N VAL A 237 6.62 -21.10 -0.48
CA VAL A 237 8.07 -21.15 -0.73
C VAL A 237 8.64 -22.52 -0.38
N HIS A 238 8.29 -23.10 0.78
CA HIS A 238 8.71 -24.46 1.13
C HIS A 238 8.17 -25.50 0.14
N GLY A 239 6.92 -25.34 -0.30
CA GLY A 239 6.33 -26.16 -1.35
C GLY A 239 7.12 -26.12 -2.66
N ASN A 240 7.50 -24.91 -3.09
CA ASN A 240 8.30 -24.68 -4.30
C ASN A 240 9.69 -25.32 -4.18
N ILE A 241 10.35 -25.19 -3.03
CA ILE A 241 11.65 -25.82 -2.77
C ILE A 241 11.54 -27.35 -2.85
N ARG A 242 10.50 -27.94 -2.24
CA ARG A 242 10.26 -29.39 -2.29
C ARG A 242 10.01 -29.88 -3.72
N LEU A 243 9.22 -29.13 -4.48
CA LEU A 243 8.91 -29.45 -5.87
C LEU A 243 10.15 -29.32 -6.77
N ALA A 244 10.97 -28.28 -6.58
CA ALA A 244 12.24 -28.10 -7.27
C ALA A 244 13.21 -29.26 -6.98
N ARG A 245 13.38 -29.63 -5.70
CA ARG A 245 14.22 -30.77 -5.30
C ARG A 245 13.72 -32.09 -5.91
N ARG A 246 12.40 -32.31 -5.96
CA ARG A 246 11.81 -33.49 -6.62
C ARG A 246 12.10 -33.52 -8.12
N ARG A 247 12.03 -32.37 -8.81
CA ARG A 247 12.36 -32.25 -10.24
C ARG A 247 13.85 -32.52 -10.48
N GLN A 248 14.73 -31.99 -9.64
CA GLN A 248 16.17 -32.23 -9.71
C GLN A 248 16.49 -33.72 -9.50
N ASN A 249 15.95 -34.35 -8.46
CA ASN A 249 16.19 -35.77 -8.19
C ASN A 249 15.70 -36.68 -9.34
N ARG A 250 14.58 -36.32 -9.99
CA ARG A 250 14.09 -37.03 -11.18
C ARG A 250 15.03 -36.88 -12.38
N ARG A 251 15.63 -35.71 -12.59
CA ARG A 251 16.63 -35.50 -13.65
C ARG A 251 17.89 -36.32 -13.38
N VAL A 252 18.43 -36.23 -12.17
CA VAL A 252 19.61 -37.00 -11.75
C VAL A 252 19.37 -38.51 -11.87
N ARG A 253 18.19 -39.01 -11.47
CA ARG A 253 17.85 -40.43 -11.63
C ARG A 253 17.80 -40.87 -13.10
N LYS A 254 17.20 -40.07 -13.98
CA LYS A 254 17.17 -40.35 -15.42
C LYS A 254 18.57 -40.34 -16.04
N GLU A 255 19.41 -39.39 -15.66
CA GLU A 255 20.81 -39.33 -16.11
C GLU A 255 21.61 -40.54 -15.64
N ARG A 256 21.43 -40.98 -14.39
CA ARG A 256 22.04 -42.22 -13.87
C ARG A 256 21.57 -43.44 -14.66
N GLU A 257 20.27 -43.60 -14.89
CA GLU A 257 19.70 -44.70 -15.67
C GLU A 257 20.23 -44.70 -17.12
N GLN A 258 20.40 -43.52 -17.74
CA GLN A 258 20.98 -43.40 -19.09
C GLN A 258 22.48 -43.76 -19.12
N ARG A 259 23.24 -43.38 -18.09
CA ARG A 259 24.67 -43.75 -17.97
C ARG A 259 24.84 -45.26 -17.81
N MET A 260 24.03 -45.89 -16.95
CA MET A 260 24.05 -47.35 -16.77
C MET A 260 23.74 -48.07 -18.09
N ARG A 261 22.67 -47.68 -18.80
CA ARG A 261 22.32 -48.25 -20.12
C ARG A 261 23.40 -48.05 -21.19
N LYS A 262 24.16 -46.94 -21.12
CA LYS A 262 25.25 -46.67 -22.07
C LYS A 262 26.49 -47.53 -21.77
N ASN A 263 26.76 -47.81 -20.49
CA ASN A 263 27.84 -48.70 -20.07
C ASN A 263 27.51 -50.16 -20.39
N GLU A 264 26.30 -50.63 -20.11
CA GLU A 264 25.85 -51.99 -20.50
C GLU A 264 25.97 -52.23 -22.01
N LYS A 265 25.62 -51.23 -22.84
CA LYS A 265 25.80 -51.33 -24.30
C LYS A 265 27.27 -51.37 -24.75
N LYS A 266 28.21 -50.89 -23.95
CA LYS A 266 29.64 -50.93 -24.26
C LYS A 266 30.30 -52.24 -23.84
N GLU A 267 29.76 -52.93 -22.84
CA GLU A 267 30.27 -54.24 -22.38
C GLU A 267 29.80 -55.40 -23.27
N LEU A 268 28.79 -55.17 -24.14
CA LEU A 268 28.23 -56.16 -25.07
C LEU A 268 28.85 -56.10 -26.49
N ILE A 269 29.87 -55.24 -26.72
CA ILE A 269 30.62 -55.09 -27.97
C ILE A 269 32.06 -55.53 -27.71
#